data_AF-N6X725-F1
#
_entry.id   AF-N6X725-F1
#
_cell.length_a   1.000
_cell.length_b   1.000
_cell.length_c   1.000
_cell.angle_alpha   90.00
_cell.angle_beta   90.00
_cell.angle_gamma   90.00
#
_symmetry.space_group_name_H-M   'P 1'
#
loop_
_entity.id
_entity.type
_entity.pdbx_description
1 polymer ?
#
loop_
_entity_poly.entity_id
_entity_poly.type
_entity_poly.pdbx_seq_one_letter_code
_entity_poly.pdbx_strand_id
1 'polypeptide(L)'
;MPNDHVKQVVKWHFDNVQAQLEERAEADTEFMHESVQALKEEWGGEYKQNINMVKGLLSSAPEGFADRLMGARLGDDKPLGSDPEALKWLAGLARQVNPVATVVPGAGGDQVGAIEDEISKIEKFMRTNRHEYFNDPKMQDRYRDLLSAKERLK
;
A
#
# COMPACT_ATOMS: atom_id res chain seq x y z
N MET A 1 -38.01 -38.37 -19.57
CA MET A 1 -36.56 -38.16 -19.41
C MET A 1 -36.29 -36.67 -19.58
N PRO A 2 -35.53 -35.99 -18.70
CA PRO A 2 -35.19 -34.58 -18.92
C PRO A 2 -34.51 -34.46 -20.29
N ASN A 3 -35.16 -33.70 -21.17
CA ASN A 3 -34.89 -33.59 -22.60
C ASN A 3 -33.41 -33.26 -22.83
N ASP A 4 -32.76 -33.93 -23.78
CA ASP A 4 -31.34 -33.72 -24.13
C ASP A 4 -30.98 -32.25 -24.39
N HIS A 5 -31.96 -31.47 -24.84
CA HIS A 5 -31.87 -30.01 -25.00
C HIS A 5 -31.61 -29.27 -23.68
N VAL A 6 -32.18 -29.71 -22.55
CA VAL A 6 -31.93 -29.12 -21.22
C VAL A 6 -30.47 -29.33 -20.80
N LYS A 7 -29.90 -30.51 -21.09
CA LYS A 7 -28.49 -30.79 -20.79
C LYS A 7 -27.56 -29.94 -21.66
N GLN A 8 -27.90 -29.75 -22.93
CA GLN A 8 -27.14 -28.90 -23.86
C GLN A 8 -27.20 -27.42 -23.45
N VAL A 9 -28.36 -26.91 -23.07
CA VAL A 9 -28.52 -25.51 -22.60
C VAL A 9 -27.78 -25.27 -21.29
N VAL A 10 -27.85 -26.20 -20.34
CA VAL A 10 -27.10 -26.12 -19.07
C VAL A 10 -25.59 -26.14 -19.33
N LYS A 11 -25.12 -27.00 -20.23
CA LYS A 11 -23.70 -27.03 -20.63
C LYS A 11 -23.27 -25.70 -21.27
N TRP A 12 -24.00 -25.21 -22.26
CA TRP A 12 -23.74 -23.92 -22.90
C TRP A 12 -23.71 -22.76 -21.89
N HIS A 13 -24.61 -22.76 -20.90
CA HIS A 13 -24.63 -21.76 -19.85
C HIS A 13 -23.35 -21.82 -18.98
N PHE A 14 -22.94 -23.01 -18.53
CA PHE A 14 -21.69 -23.15 -17.77
C PHE A 14 -20.45 -22.78 -18.60
N ASP A 15 -20.41 -23.20 -19.87
CA ASP A 15 -19.30 -22.87 -20.78
C ASP A 15 -19.19 -21.35 -20.97
N ASN A 16 -20.31 -20.63 -21.14
CA ASN A 16 -20.30 -19.17 -21.25
C ASN A 16 -19.96 -18.45 -19.94
N VAL A 17 -20.46 -18.95 -18.80
CA VAL A 17 -20.08 -18.39 -17.49
C VAL A 17 -18.57 -18.53 -17.28
N GLN A 18 -18.01 -19.69 -17.61
CA GLN A 18 -16.57 -19.91 -17.52
C GLN A 18 -15.79 -18.97 -18.44
N ALA A 19 -16.21 -18.84 -19.71
CA ALA A 19 -15.58 -17.92 -20.66
C ALA A 19 -15.63 -16.46 -20.18
N GLN A 20 -16.74 -16.00 -19.60
CA GLN A 20 -16.86 -14.66 -19.04
C GLN A 20 -15.97 -14.44 -17.81
N LEU A 21 -15.81 -15.46 -16.96
CA LEU A 21 -14.90 -15.40 -15.81
C LEU A 21 -13.44 -15.32 -16.25
N GLU A 22 -13.07 -16.06 -17.28
CA GLU A 22 -11.73 -16.04 -17.89
C GLU A 22 -11.44 -14.69 -18.55
N GLU A 23 -12.34 -14.21 -19.41
CA GLU A 23 -12.23 -12.90 -20.06
C GLU A 23 -12.09 -11.78 -19.02
N ARG A 24 -12.85 -11.85 -17.93
CA ARG A 24 -12.74 -10.89 -16.82
C ARG A 24 -11.40 -10.98 -16.10
N ALA A 25 -10.90 -12.18 -15.82
CA ALA A 25 -9.61 -12.36 -15.16
C ALA A 25 -8.44 -11.87 -16.03
N GLU A 26 -8.53 -12.06 -17.35
CA GLU A 26 -7.59 -11.51 -18.32
C GLU A 26 -7.63 -9.97 -18.32
N ALA A 27 -8.83 -9.38 -18.41
CA ALA A 27 -9.01 -7.92 -18.36
C ALA A 27 -8.51 -7.31 -17.04
N ASP A 28 -8.75 -7.96 -15.90
CA ASP A 28 -8.25 -7.53 -14.59
C ASP A 28 -6.71 -7.57 -14.54
N THR A 29 -6.11 -8.60 -15.14
CA THR A 29 -4.65 -8.74 -15.21
C THR A 29 -4.04 -7.67 -16.11
N GLU A 30 -4.63 -7.42 -17.29
CA GLU A 30 -4.21 -6.37 -18.21
C GLU A 30 -4.31 -4.99 -17.54
N PHE A 31 -5.45 -4.67 -16.93
CA PHE A 31 -5.65 -3.42 -16.21
C PHE A 31 -4.65 -3.23 -15.08
N MET A 32 -4.33 -4.29 -14.32
CA MET A 32 -3.28 -4.24 -13.31
C MET A 32 -1.92 -3.90 -13.92
N HIS A 33 -1.55 -4.51 -15.05
CA HIS A 33 -0.28 -4.24 -15.72
C HIS A 33 -0.18 -2.79 -16.21
N GLU A 34 -1.22 -2.28 -16.88
CA GLU A 34 -1.30 -0.90 -17.32
C GLU A 34 -1.18 0.08 -16.16
N SER A 35 -1.90 -0.20 -15.07
CA SER A 35 -1.92 0.64 -13.88
C SER A 35 -0.57 0.68 -13.18
N VAL A 36 0.09 -0.47 -13.05
CA VAL A 36 1.45 -0.56 -12.48
C VAL A 36 2.44 0.20 -13.37
N GLN A 37 2.31 0.12 -14.69
CA GLN A 37 3.17 0.86 -15.61
C GLN A 37 2.95 2.37 -15.46
N ALA A 38 1.69 2.84 -15.51
CA ALA A 38 1.35 4.25 -15.34
C ALA A 38 1.89 4.82 -14.03
N LEU A 39 1.72 4.09 -12.91
CA LEU A 39 2.24 4.53 -11.62
C LEU A 39 3.77 4.53 -11.54
N LYS A 40 4.46 3.61 -12.22
CA LYS A 40 5.92 3.62 -12.31
C LYS A 40 6.44 4.77 -13.17
N GLU A 41 5.75 5.08 -14.26
CA GLU A 41 6.08 6.23 -15.11
C GLU A 41 5.87 7.55 -14.36
N GLU A 42 4.77 7.67 -13.60
CA GLU A 42 4.44 8.88 -12.84
C GLU A 42 5.33 9.08 -11.60
N TRP A 43 5.52 8.04 -10.78
CA TRP A 43 6.26 8.15 -9.52
C TRP A 43 7.76 7.86 -9.65
N GLY A 44 8.20 7.24 -10.74
CA GLY A 44 9.59 6.85 -10.96
C GLY A 44 10.16 6.06 -9.78
N GLY A 45 11.24 6.59 -9.19
CA GLY A 45 11.94 5.96 -8.06
C GLY A 45 11.10 5.81 -6.78
N GLU A 46 10.04 6.60 -6.63
CA GLU A 46 9.19 6.59 -5.44
C GLU A 46 8.11 5.50 -5.45
N TYR A 47 7.94 4.78 -6.57
CA TYR A 47 6.88 3.78 -6.72
C TYR A 47 6.83 2.78 -5.56
N LYS A 48 7.98 2.18 -5.22
CA LYS A 48 8.06 1.19 -4.14
C LYS A 48 7.71 1.80 -2.78
N GLN A 49 8.14 3.03 -2.52
CA GLN A 49 7.85 3.73 -1.28
C GLN A 49 6.35 4.01 -1.16
N ASN A 50 5.72 4.54 -2.21
CA ASN A 50 4.28 4.83 -2.23
C ASN A 50 3.44 3.57 -1.98
N ILE A 51 3.77 2.46 -2.66
CA ILE A 51 3.08 1.17 -2.42
C ILE A 51 3.29 0.67 -0.98
N ASN A 52 4.50 0.79 -0.43
CA ASN A 52 4.75 0.38 0.96
C ASN A 52 3.98 1.24 1.97
N MET A 53 3.84 2.55 1.72
CA MET A 53 3.02 3.44 2.56
C MET A 53 1.55 3.03 2.51
N VAL A 54 1.01 2.71 1.33
CA VAL A 54 -0.37 2.20 1.19
C VAL A 54 -0.55 0.89 1.98
N LYS A 55 0.39 -0.05 1.86
CA LYS A 55 0.34 -1.31 2.64
C LYS A 55 0.38 -1.06 4.14
N GLY A 56 1.24 -0.15 4.60
CA GLY A 56 1.32 0.23 6.02
C GLY A 56 0.06 0.92 6.55
N LEU A 57 -0.60 1.74 5.71
CA LEU A 57 -1.91 2.30 6.05
C LEU A 57 -2.94 1.17 6.22
N LEU A 58 -3.02 0.27 5.25
CA LEU A 58 -3.99 -0.83 5.26
C LEU A 58 -3.74 -1.85 6.37
N SER A 59 -2.50 -2.03 6.85
CA SER A 59 -2.22 -2.91 7.99
C SER A 59 -2.80 -2.40 9.32
N SER A 60 -3.17 -1.12 9.41
CA SER A 60 -3.90 -0.58 10.57
C SER A 60 -5.41 -0.89 10.54
N ALA A 61 -5.92 -1.40 9.41
CA ALA A 61 -7.33 -1.71 9.27
C ALA A 61 -7.73 -2.97 10.07
N PRO A 62 -9.03 -3.14 10.39
CA PRO A 62 -9.53 -4.37 10.99
C PRO A 62 -9.14 -5.61 10.18
N GLU A 63 -8.99 -6.74 10.88
CA GLU A 63 -8.61 -8.02 10.27
C GLU A 63 -9.51 -8.35 9.06
N GLY A 64 -8.88 -8.72 7.94
CA GLY A 64 -9.55 -9.05 6.68
C GLY A 64 -10.28 -7.89 6.00
N PHE A 65 -10.25 -6.66 6.53
CA PHE A 65 -10.83 -5.50 5.83
C PHE A 65 -9.93 -5.03 4.69
N ALA A 66 -8.61 -5.01 4.88
CA ALA A 66 -7.66 -4.62 3.86
C ALA A 66 -7.81 -5.47 2.58
N ASP A 67 -7.87 -6.79 2.72
CA ASP A 67 -8.03 -7.70 1.58
C ASP A 67 -9.38 -7.51 0.87
N ARG A 68 -10.46 -7.31 1.64
CA ARG A 68 -11.79 -7.03 1.06
C ARG A 68 -11.84 -5.70 0.32
N LEU A 69 -11.15 -4.68 0.85
CA LEU A 69 -11.06 -3.37 0.20
C LEU A 69 -10.24 -3.46 -1.09
N MET A 70 -9.08 -4.12 -1.05
CA MET A 70 -8.21 -4.26 -2.23
C MET A 70 -8.81 -5.18 -3.29
N GLY A 71 -9.61 -6.16 -2.90
CA GLY A 71 -10.40 -6.99 -3.80
C GLY A 71 -11.75 -6.39 -4.21
N ALA A 72 -12.12 -5.20 -3.71
CA ALA A 72 -13.37 -4.56 -4.07
C ALA A 72 -13.34 -4.10 -5.53
N ARG A 73 -14.52 -3.93 -6.10
CA ARG A 73 -14.69 -3.39 -7.46
C ARG A 73 -15.33 -2.01 -7.40
N LEU A 74 -14.89 -1.15 -8.30
CA LEU A 74 -15.42 0.19 -8.48
C LEU A 74 -16.72 0.13 -9.30
N GLY A 75 -17.38 1.29 -9.45
CA GLY A 75 -18.66 1.39 -10.18
C GLY A 75 -18.55 1.06 -11.68
N ASP A 76 -17.34 1.09 -12.24
CA ASP A 76 -17.01 0.68 -13.61
C ASP A 76 -16.55 -0.78 -13.71
N ASP A 77 -16.77 -1.56 -12.64
CA ASP A 77 -16.35 -2.94 -12.49
C ASP A 77 -14.82 -3.16 -12.51
N LYS A 78 -13.98 -2.14 -12.36
CA LYS A 78 -12.53 -2.35 -12.24
C LYS A 78 -12.11 -2.70 -10.81
N PRO A 79 -11.06 -3.51 -10.61
CA PRO A 79 -10.55 -3.81 -9.28
C PRO A 79 -9.94 -2.55 -8.63
N LEU A 80 -10.45 -2.16 -7.46
CA LEU A 80 -9.99 -1.00 -6.69
C LEU A 80 -8.50 -1.08 -6.38
N GLY A 81 -8.02 -2.28 -6.01
CA GLY A 81 -6.62 -2.50 -5.67
C GLY A 81 -5.63 -2.33 -6.82
N SER A 82 -6.13 -2.27 -8.06
CA SER A 82 -5.34 -2.01 -9.25
C SER A 82 -5.57 -0.59 -9.80
N ASP A 83 -6.55 0.15 -9.30
CA ASP A 83 -6.89 1.46 -9.84
C ASP A 83 -5.82 2.53 -9.49
N PRO A 84 -5.21 3.22 -10.48
CA PRO A 84 -4.15 4.19 -10.23
C PRO A 84 -4.58 5.38 -9.37
N GLU A 85 -5.82 5.85 -9.52
CA GLU A 85 -6.32 7.01 -8.79
C GLU A 85 -6.60 6.63 -7.33
N ALA A 86 -7.20 5.46 -7.09
CA ALA A 86 -7.40 4.91 -5.76
C ALA A 86 -6.06 4.71 -5.05
N LEU A 87 -5.06 4.14 -5.72
CA LEU A 87 -3.72 3.94 -5.15
C LEU A 87 -3.01 5.28 -4.86
N LYS A 88 -3.17 6.28 -5.73
CA LYS A 88 -2.66 7.65 -5.49
C LYS A 88 -3.32 8.31 -4.29
N TRP A 89 -4.63 8.21 -4.18
CA TRP A 89 -5.38 8.75 -3.06
C TRP A 89 -4.99 8.07 -1.75
N LEU A 90 -4.90 6.73 -1.73
CA LEU A 90 -4.43 5.96 -0.57
C LEU A 90 -3.00 6.32 -0.18
N ALA A 91 -2.09 6.54 -1.14
CA ALA A 91 -0.74 7.00 -0.85
C ALA A 91 -0.73 8.43 -0.26
N GLY A 92 -1.64 9.30 -0.73
CA GLY A 92 -1.89 10.61 -0.13
C GLY A 92 -2.39 10.51 1.31
N LEU A 93 -3.38 9.66 1.57
CA LEU A 93 -3.89 9.39 2.90
C LEU A 93 -2.83 8.79 3.82
N ALA A 94 -2.03 7.83 3.32
CA ALA A 94 -0.97 7.21 4.09
C ALA A 94 0.05 8.24 4.58
N ARG A 95 0.37 9.26 3.76
CA ARG A 95 1.23 10.37 4.17
C ARG A 95 0.59 11.27 5.23
N GLN A 96 -0.73 11.46 5.19
CA GLN A 96 -1.45 12.29 6.17
C GLN A 96 -1.63 11.56 7.51
N VAL A 97 -2.01 10.29 7.48
CA VAL A 97 -2.27 9.45 8.65
C VAL A 97 -0.95 9.02 9.30
N ASN A 98 0.08 8.77 8.48
CA ASN A 98 1.36 8.27 8.94
C ASN A 98 2.54 9.10 8.38
N PRO A 99 2.71 10.36 8.82
CA PRO A 99 3.90 11.16 8.52
C PRO A 99 5.20 10.58 9.12
N VAL A 100 5.12 9.41 9.77
CA VAL A 100 6.23 8.73 10.47
C VAL A 100 6.81 7.59 9.63
N ALA A 101 5.98 6.90 8.84
CA ALA A 101 6.43 5.91 7.85
C ALA A 101 7.34 6.52 6.78
N THR A 102 7.24 7.84 6.56
CA THR A 102 8.18 8.61 5.72
C THR A 102 9.52 8.88 6.40
N VAL A 103 9.63 8.72 7.72
CA VAL A 103 10.81 9.05 8.54
C VAL A 103 11.67 7.81 8.86
N VAL A 104 11.04 6.63 8.98
CA VAL A 104 11.71 5.33 9.15
C VAL A 104 11.30 4.36 8.04
N PRO A 105 12.01 4.35 6.89
CA PRO A 105 11.73 3.41 5.81
C PRO A 105 11.92 1.96 6.27
N GLY A 106 10.89 1.11 6.12
CA GLY A 106 10.99 -0.33 6.39
C GLY A 106 10.57 -0.77 7.80
N ALA A 107 10.07 0.15 8.64
CA ALA A 107 9.35 -0.22 9.86
C ALA A 107 8.03 -0.92 9.47
N GLY A 108 8.00 -2.24 9.55
CA GLY A 108 6.81 -3.06 9.29
C GLY A 108 5.71 -2.84 10.34
N GLY A 109 5.09 -3.91 10.85
CA GLY A 109 4.01 -3.83 11.83
C GLY A 109 4.39 -3.25 13.21
N ASP A 110 5.68 -3.16 13.54
CA ASP A 110 6.18 -2.56 14.79
C ASP A 110 6.83 -1.20 14.53
N GLN A 111 5.99 -0.20 14.24
CA GLN A 111 6.44 1.17 13.97
C GLN A 111 6.92 1.86 15.25
N VAL A 112 6.28 1.59 16.39
CA VAL A 112 6.65 2.18 17.68
C VAL A 112 8.07 1.77 18.05
N GLY A 113 8.39 0.46 18.01
CA GLY A 113 9.74 -0.04 18.28
C GLY A 113 10.78 0.54 17.33
N ALA A 114 10.48 0.60 16.03
CA ALA A 114 11.41 1.14 15.04
C ALA A 114 11.73 2.63 15.25
N ILE A 115 10.75 3.45 15.65
CA ILE A 115 10.96 4.86 15.99
C ILE A 115 11.82 4.99 17.24
N GLU A 116 11.53 4.21 18.28
CA GLU A 116 12.29 4.24 19.52
C GLU A 116 13.75 3.80 19.31
N ASP A 117 13.99 2.81 18.47
CA ASP A 117 15.33 2.37 18.07
C ASP A 117 16.09 3.45 17.31
N GLU A 118 15.43 4.13 16.36
CA GLU A 118 16.02 5.21 15.57
C GLU A 118 16.38 6.43 16.43
N ILE A 119 15.46 6.83 17.33
CA ILE A 119 15.69 7.87 18.35
C ILE A 119 16.90 7.50 19.21
N SER A 120 16.95 6.27 19.71
CA SER A 120 18.04 5.79 20.57
C SER A 120 19.40 5.81 19.85
N LYS A 121 19.43 5.46 18.56
CA LYS A 121 20.66 5.54 17.74
C LYS A 121 21.13 6.99 17.60
N ILE A 122 20.23 7.92 17.29
CA ILE A 122 20.56 9.33 17.16
C ILE A 122 21.01 9.90 18.51
N GLU A 123 20.35 9.57 19.62
CA GLU A 123 20.74 10.00 20.97
C GLU A 123 22.12 9.49 21.38
N LYS A 124 22.43 8.23 21.04
CA LYS A 124 23.77 7.69 21.24
C LYS A 124 24.80 8.45 20.41
N PHE A 125 24.50 8.75 19.14
CA PHE A 125 25.37 9.53 18.26
C PHE A 125 25.57 10.96 18.76
N MET A 126 24.51 11.63 19.24
CA MET A 126 24.61 12.95 19.90
C MET A 126 25.54 12.91 21.11
N ARG A 127 25.52 11.82 21.87
CA ARG A 127 26.36 11.66 23.06
C ARG A 127 27.83 11.41 22.70
N THR A 128 28.09 10.60 21.67
CA THR A 128 29.47 10.22 21.28
C THR A 128 30.12 11.24 20.35
N ASN A 129 29.37 11.79 19.41
CA ASN A 129 29.86 12.64 18.31
C ASN A 129 29.10 13.97 18.27
N ARG A 130 29.03 14.63 19.43
CA ARG A 130 28.25 15.86 19.63
C ARG A 130 28.49 16.94 18.56
N HIS A 131 29.76 17.20 18.24
CA HIS A 131 30.12 18.22 17.24
C HIS A 131 29.65 17.84 15.83
N GLU A 132 29.74 16.56 15.44
CA GLU A 132 29.26 16.10 14.13
C GLU A 132 27.74 16.23 14.03
N TYR A 133 27.02 15.87 15.08
CA TYR A 133 25.56 16.05 15.14
C TYR A 133 25.14 17.52 15.00
N PHE A 134 25.78 18.43 15.73
CA PHE A 134 25.43 19.85 15.66
C PHE A 134 25.73 20.48 14.29
N ASN A 135 26.63 19.88 13.52
CA ASN A 135 26.94 20.29 12.15
C ASN A 135 26.17 19.49 11.07
N ASP A 136 25.23 18.63 11.48
CA ASP A 136 24.35 17.89 10.56
C ASP A 136 22.87 18.32 10.75
N PRO A 137 22.43 19.38 10.03
CA PRO A 137 21.04 19.82 10.06
C PRO A 137 20.05 18.73 9.63
N LYS A 138 20.43 17.83 8.71
CA LYS A 138 19.54 16.77 8.23
C LYS A 138 19.25 15.75 9.32
N MET A 139 20.28 15.40 10.10
CA MET A 139 20.10 14.50 11.25
C MET A 139 19.27 15.16 12.36
N GLN A 140 19.42 16.48 12.56
CA GLN A 140 18.60 17.23 13.51
C GLN A 140 17.12 17.27 13.09
N ASP A 141 16.84 17.55 11.82
CA ASP A 141 15.48 17.58 11.30
C ASP A 141 14.84 16.19 11.39
N ARG A 142 15.56 15.14 10.99
CA ARG A 142 15.11 13.76 11.17
C ARG A 142 14.79 13.43 12.63
N TYR A 143 15.61 13.88 13.58
CA TYR A 143 15.35 13.67 15.00
C TYR A 143 14.07 14.36 15.47
N ARG A 144 13.82 15.61 15.03
CA ARG A 144 12.58 16.34 15.33
C ARG A 144 11.35 15.63 14.77
N ASP A 145 11.46 15.11 13.56
CA ASP A 145 10.39 14.36 12.91
C ASP A 145 10.08 13.07 13.69
N LEU A 146 11.11 12.34 14.15
CA LEU A 146 10.95 11.14 14.97
C LEU A 146 10.33 11.43 16.35
N LEU A 147 10.67 12.56 16.97
CA LEU A 147 10.06 12.97 18.23
C LEU A 147 8.58 13.34 18.05
N SER A 148 8.28 14.13 17.02
CA SER A 148 6.90 14.50 16.67
C SER A 148 6.05 13.27 16.33
N ALA A 149 6.68 12.29 15.67
CA ALA A 149 6.10 11.00 15.39
C ALA A 149 5.78 10.19 16.66
N LYS A 150 6.74 10.10 17.59
CA LYS A 150 6.57 9.41 18.87
C LYS A 150 5.44 10.02 19.70
N GLU A 151 5.27 11.34 19.66
CA GLU A 151 4.18 12.03 20.35
C GLU A 151 2.80 11.70 19.77
N ARG A 152 2.68 11.54 18.45
CA ARG A 152 1.42 11.19 17.78
C ARG A 152 0.97 9.74 18.02
N LEU A 153 1.89 8.87 18.43
CA LEU A 153 1.63 7.44 18.69
C LEU A 153 1.32 7.14 20.17
N LYS A 154 1.40 8.13 21.06
CA LYS A 154 0.94 8.03 22.46
C LYS A 154 -0.57 8.17 22.56
#